data_AF-A0A2D9F1P0-F1
#
_entry.id   AF-A0A2D9F1P0-F1
#
_cell.length_a   1.000
_cell.length_b   1.000
_cell.length_c   1.000
_cell.angle_alpha   90.00
_cell.angle_beta   90.00
_cell.angle_gamma   90.00
#
_symmetry.space_group_name_H-M   'P 1'
#
loop_
_entity.id
_entity.type
_entity.pdbx_description
1 polymer ?
#
loop_
_entity_poly.entity_id
_entity_poly.type
_entity_poly.pdbx_seq_one_letter_code
_entity_poly.pdbx_strand_id
1 'polypeptide(L)'
;MICGAVIRCGDETLWRHTDQAVLTMHPLDDAAIDDYLARAGEVVLTSVGAYQLEGLGAQLFERIEGDYFTILGLPLLPLLAALREQDLTVTGLLS
;
A
#
# COMPACT_ATOMS: atom_id res chain seq x y z
N MET A 1 -5.33 -5.16 -3.92
CA MET A 1 -4.17 -5.25 -3.00
C MET A 1 -4.66 -5.72 -1.66
N ILE A 2 -3.91 -6.60 -1.00
CA ILE A 2 -4.17 -7.04 0.38
C ILE A 2 -2.96 -6.64 1.21
N CYS A 3 -3.19 -5.95 2.31
CA CYS A 3 -2.16 -5.58 3.26
C CYS A 3 -2.48 -6.20 4.63
N GLY A 4 -1.46 -6.60 5.37
CA GLY A 4 -1.64 -7.15 6.71
C GLY A 4 -0.56 -6.68 7.67
N ALA A 5 -0.93 -6.54 8.94
CA ALA A 5 -0.03 -6.17 10.02
C ALA A 5 -0.27 -7.07 11.25
N VAL A 6 0.79 -7.29 12.02
CA VAL A 6 0.79 -8.11 13.23
C VAL A 6 1.60 -7.42 14.32
N ILE A 7 1.02 -7.33 15.53
CA ILE A 7 1.74 -6.93 16.75
C ILE A 7 2.04 -8.20 17.54
N ARG A 8 3.32 -8.44 17.87
CA ARG A 8 3.78 -9.60 18.63
C ARG A 8 4.67 -9.17 19.80
N CYS A 9 4.46 -9.76 20.97
CA CYS A 9 5.33 -9.62 22.14
C CYS A 9 5.89 -11.00 22.50
N GLY A 10 7.19 -11.22 22.27
CA GLY A 10 7.79 -12.55 22.37
C GLY A 10 7.13 -13.55 21.40
N ASP A 11 6.59 -14.64 21.94
CA ASP A 11 5.85 -15.66 21.18
C ASP A 11 4.34 -15.38 21.11
N GLU A 12 3.86 -14.38 21.84
CA GLU A 12 2.44 -14.04 21.90
C GLU A 12 2.07 -13.04 20.80
N THR A 13 1.07 -13.39 19.99
CA THR A 13 0.48 -12.42 19.07
C THR A 13 -0.62 -11.63 19.76
N LEU A 14 -0.38 -10.35 19.97
CA LEU A 14 -1.32 -9.45 20.64
C LEU A 14 -2.44 -9.00 19.70
N TRP A 15 -2.12 -8.82 18.41
CA TRP A 15 -3.08 -8.33 17.43
C TRP A 15 -2.68 -8.71 16.00
N ARG A 16 -3.67 -8.92 15.13
CA ARG A 16 -3.50 -9.11 13.68
C ARG A 16 -4.63 -8.40 12.95
N HIS A 17 -4.31 -7.84 11.79
CA HIS A 17 -5.31 -7.25 10.93
C HIS A 17 -4.90 -7.37 9.47
N THR A 18 -5.91 -7.51 8.62
CA THR A 18 -5.78 -7.51 7.17
C THR A 18 -6.75 -6.50 6.63
N ASP A 19 -6.30 -5.68 5.68
CA ASP A 19 -7.12 -4.74 4.95
C ASP A 19 -6.96 -4.97 3.44
N GLN A 20 -7.95 -4.52 2.68
CA GLN A 20 -8.02 -4.71 1.25
C GLN A 20 -8.34 -3.40 0.54
N ALA A 21 -7.55 -3.09 -0.48
CA ALA A 21 -7.85 -2.03 -1.43
C ALA A 21 -8.12 -2.62 -2.82
N VAL A 22 -9.15 -2.12 -3.50
CA VAL A 22 -9.48 -2.46 -4.88
C VAL A 22 -9.07 -1.30 -5.77
N LEU A 23 -8.18 -1.59 -6.74
CA LEU A 23 -7.69 -0.62 -7.71
C LEU A 23 -8.25 -1.00 -9.08
N THR A 24 -9.01 -0.09 -9.68
CA THR A 24 -9.57 -0.23 -11.03
C THR A 24 -8.68 0.55 -11.99
N MET A 25 -8.07 -0.14 -12.96
CA MET A 25 -7.27 0.51 -14.00
C MET A 25 -8.16 1.08 -15.10
N HIS A 26 -7.71 2.15 -15.73
CA HIS A 26 -8.26 2.57 -17.01
C HIS A 26 -8.10 1.46 -18.07
N PRO A 27 -8.91 1.46 -19.13
CA PRO A 27 -8.61 0.68 -20.32
C PRO A 27 -7.25 1.13 -20.87
N LEU A 28 -6.30 0.20 -20.97
CA LEU A 28 -4.97 0.45 -21.51
C LEU A 28 -4.81 -0.33 -22.82
N ASP A 29 -4.27 0.33 -23.82
CA ASP A 29 -3.77 -0.31 -25.04
C ASP A 29 -2.24 -0.41 -24.99
N ASP A 30 -1.68 -1.15 -25.93
CA ASP A 30 -0.23 -1.39 -26.00
C ASP A 30 0.56 -0.07 -26.10
N ALA A 31 0.02 0.91 -26.82
CA ALA A 31 0.67 2.21 -26.99
C ALA A 31 0.73 3.01 -25.68
N ALA A 32 -0.33 3.00 -24.89
CA ALA A 32 -0.38 3.65 -23.57
C ALA A 32 0.56 2.95 -22.57
N ILE A 33 0.65 1.62 -22.63
CA ILE A 33 1.58 0.84 -21.80
C ILE A 33 3.03 1.17 -22.16
N ASP A 34 3.36 1.21 -23.45
CA ASP A 34 4.71 1.53 -23.92
C ASP A 34 5.13 2.96 -23.53
N ASP A 35 4.26 3.96 -23.71
CA ASP A 35 4.52 5.34 -23.25
C ASP A 35 4.77 5.39 -21.74
N TYR A 36 3.91 4.71 -20.97
CA TYR A 36 4.03 4.65 -19.52
C TYR A 36 5.38 4.05 -19.10
N LEU A 37 5.75 2.90 -19.65
CA LEU A 37 7.00 2.22 -19.31
C LEU A 37 8.22 3.05 -19.72
N ALA A 38 8.19 3.69 -20.89
CA ALA A 38 9.26 4.57 -21.35
C ALA A 38 9.47 5.78 -20.41
N ARG A 39 8.38 6.33 -19.88
CA ARG A 39 8.42 7.48 -18.95
C ARG A 39 8.76 7.08 -17.51
N ALA A 40 8.28 5.92 -17.06
CA ALA A 40 8.56 5.43 -15.72
C ALA A 40 10.01 4.93 -15.60
N GLY A 41 10.57 4.35 -16.68
CA GLY A 41 11.94 3.86 -16.70
C GLY A 41 12.17 2.69 -15.75
N GLU A 42 13.41 2.44 -15.37
CA GLU A 42 13.81 1.26 -14.58
C GLU A 42 13.22 1.22 -13.17
N VAL A 43 12.81 2.37 -12.60
CA VAL A 43 12.24 2.43 -11.25
C VAL A 43 10.94 1.64 -11.14
N VAL A 44 10.21 1.48 -12.25
CA VAL A 44 8.98 0.69 -12.29
C VAL A 44 9.25 -0.80 -12.09
N LEU A 45 10.47 -1.25 -12.38
CA LEU A 45 10.88 -2.64 -12.22
C LEU A 45 11.18 -2.99 -10.75
N THR A 46 11.26 -1.99 -9.87
CA THR A 46 11.47 -2.20 -8.43
C THR A 46 10.15 -2.31 -7.66
N SER A 47 9.00 -2.22 -8.32
CA SER A 47 7.68 -2.31 -7.67
C SER A 47 6.90 -3.54 -8.09
N VAL A 48 6.07 -4.04 -7.18
CA VAL A 48 5.15 -5.14 -7.47
C VAL A 48 4.03 -4.63 -8.36
N GLY A 49 3.83 -5.27 -9.51
CA GLY A 49 2.80 -4.89 -10.48
C GLY A 49 3.22 -3.81 -11.47
N ALA A 50 4.49 -3.40 -11.47
CA ALA A 50 5.05 -2.40 -12.39
C ALA A 50 4.25 -1.08 -12.40
N TYR A 51 3.86 -0.61 -11.22
CA TYR A 51 3.36 0.75 -11.03
C TYR A 51 3.82 1.33 -9.69
N GLN A 52 3.77 2.66 -9.57
CA GLN A 52 4.00 3.39 -8.33
C GLN A 52 2.89 4.41 -8.16
N LEU A 53 1.98 4.18 -7.19
CA LEU A 53 0.84 5.06 -6.96
C LEU A 53 1.28 6.47 -6.52
N GLU A 54 2.43 6.58 -5.88
CA GLU A 54 3.02 7.86 -5.44
C GLU A 54 3.63 8.68 -6.60
N GLY A 55 3.73 8.09 -7.79
CA GLY A 55 4.37 8.70 -8.96
C GLY A 55 3.49 8.60 -10.22
N LEU A 56 4.15 8.38 -11.37
CA LEU A 56 3.46 8.31 -12.67
C LEU A 56 2.39 7.22 -12.73
N GLY A 57 2.50 6.16 -11.92
CA GLY A 57 1.53 5.07 -11.88
C GLY A 57 0.13 5.49 -11.44
N ALA A 58 -0.02 6.64 -10.75
CA ALA A 58 -1.34 7.19 -10.41
C ALA A 58 -2.24 7.40 -11.64
N GLN A 59 -1.66 7.71 -12.79
CA GLN A 59 -2.38 7.97 -14.05
C GLN A 59 -3.02 6.70 -14.64
N LEU A 60 -2.64 5.51 -14.17
CA LEU A 60 -3.16 4.23 -14.67
C LEU A 60 -4.52 3.87 -14.07
N PHE A 61 -4.93 4.52 -12.97
CA PHE A 61 -6.08 4.11 -12.19
C PHE A 61 -7.28 5.03 -12.36
N GLU A 62 -8.42 4.43 -12.72
CA GLU A 62 -9.71 5.11 -12.82
C GLU A 62 -10.35 5.30 -11.44
N ARG A 63 -10.23 4.30 -10.57
CA ARG A 63 -10.92 4.28 -9.28
C ARG A 63 -10.14 3.47 -8.27
N ILE A 64 -10.11 3.96 -7.04
CA ILE A 64 -9.49 3.32 -5.89
C ILE A 64 -10.51 3.25 -4.77
N GLU A 65 -10.69 2.05 -4.22
CA GLU A 65 -11.59 1.80 -3.08
C GLU A 65 -10.79 1.13 -1.96
N GLY A 66 -10.91 1.64 -0.73
CA GLY A 66 -10.16 1.18 0.43
C GLY A 66 -9.31 2.29 1.04
N ASP A 67 -8.45 1.92 1.99
CA ASP A 67 -7.56 2.87 2.68
C ASP A 67 -6.29 3.13 1.85
N TYR A 68 -5.90 4.40 1.74
CA TYR A 68 -4.65 4.81 1.07
C TYR A 68 -3.41 4.21 1.74
N PHE A 69 -3.36 4.12 3.06
CA PHE A 69 -2.25 3.52 3.80
C PHE A 69 -2.13 2.02 3.51
N THR A 70 -3.27 1.34 3.31
CA THR A 70 -3.31 -0.05 2.86
C THR A 70 -2.65 -0.22 1.49
N ILE A 71 -2.78 0.79 0.62
CA ILE A 71 -2.09 0.80 -0.68
C ILE A 71 -0.58 1.04 -0.53
N LEU A 72 -0.19 1.84 0.47
CA LEU A 72 1.22 2.03 0.84
C LEU A 72 1.83 0.85 1.60
N GLY A 73 1.06 -0.21 1.84
CA GLY A 73 1.56 -1.44 2.44
C GLY A 73 1.55 -1.46 3.97
N LEU A 74 0.80 -0.56 4.62
CA LEU A 74 0.60 -0.60 6.07
C LEU A 74 -0.83 -0.16 6.45
N PRO A 75 -1.65 -0.98 7.15
CA PRO A 75 -2.96 -0.54 7.65
C PRO A 75 -2.76 0.36 8.87
N LEU A 76 -2.31 1.59 8.63
CA LEU A 76 -1.78 2.49 9.66
C LEU A 76 -2.84 2.85 10.72
N LEU A 77 -4.05 3.18 10.30
CA LEU A 77 -5.11 3.58 11.25
C LEU A 77 -5.54 2.41 12.16
N PRO A 78 -5.85 1.20 11.63
CA PRO A 78 -6.07 0.02 12.47
C PRO A 78 -4.90 -0.30 13.40
N LEU A 79 -3.66 -0.18 12.91
CA LEU A 79 -2.46 -0.44 13.71
C LEU A 79 -2.31 0.56 14.88
N LEU A 80 -2.47 1.85 14.62
CA LEU A 80 -2.39 2.89 15.65
C LEU A 80 -3.52 2.76 16.69
N ALA A 81 -4.72 2.34 16.27
CA ALA A 81 -5.81 2.03 17.19
C ALA A 81 -5.44 0.85 18.10
N ALA A 82 -4.92 -0.25 17.52
CA ALA A 82 -4.49 -1.42 18.29
C ALA A 82 -3.38 -1.08 19.29
N LEU A 83 -2.41 -0.24 18.90
CA LEU A 83 -1.33 0.17 19.82
C LEU A 83 -1.87 0.99 20.99
N ARG A 84 -2.83 1.89 20.75
CA ARG A 84 -3.50 2.66 21.81
C ARG A 84 -4.30 1.77 22.76
N GLU A 85 -4.99 0.75 22.25
CA GLU A 85 -5.73 -0.22 23.08
C GLU A 85 -4.82 -1.05 24.00
N GLN A 86 -3.54 -1.18 23.64
CA GLN A 86 -2.53 -1.89 24.41
C GLN A 86 -1.70 -0.96 25.32
N ASP A 87 -2.08 0.33 25.42
CA ASP A 87 -1.31 1.39 26.10
C ASP A 87 0.15 1.52 25.61
N LEU A 88 0.41 1.13 24.36
CA LEU A 88 1.72 1.22 23.73
C LEU A 88 1.85 2.53 22.96
N THR A 89 2.92 3.29 23.25
CA THR A 89 3.24 4.51 22.50
C THR A 89 4.31 4.21 21.45
N VAL A 90 4.05 4.61 20.21
CA VAL A 90 4.98 4.42 19.11
C VAL A 90 6.01 5.55 19.11
N THR A 91 7.29 5.20 19.16
CA THR A 91 8.40 6.15 18.97
C THR A 91 9.09 5.80 17.65
N GLY A 92 9.13 6.74 16.69
CA GLY A 92 9.91 6.59 15.44
C GLY A 92 9.19 6.00 14.22
N LEU A 93 7.85 5.87 14.21
CA LEU A 93 7.13 5.35 13.02
C LEU A 93 7.06 6.32 11.83
N LEU A 94 7.37 7.60 12.07
CA LEU A 94 7.23 8.70 11.10
C LEU A 94 8.53 9.50 10.93
N SER A 95 9.67 8.95 11.38
CA SER A 95 11.01 9.56 11.28
C SER A 95 11.88 8.83 10.29
#